data_AF-A0A1I8EX18-F1
#
_entry.id   AF-A0A1I8EX18-F1
#
_cell.length_a   1.000
_cell.length_b   1.000
_cell.length_c   1.000
_cell.angle_alpha   90.00
_cell.angle_beta   90.00
_cell.angle_gamma   90.00
#
_symmetry.space_group_name_H-M   'P 1'
#
loop_
_entity.id
_entity.type
_entity.pdbx_description
1 polymer ?
#
loop_
_entity_poly.entity_id
_entity_poly.type
_entity_poly.pdbx_seq_one_letter_code
_entity_poly.pdbx_strand_id
1 'polypeptide(L)'
;MFPKGVDIGVGDVSQTVRISASQWAKSKVGANYNDIFSPNMRNSKGDEAFYCCQLITKSYEAAGIHDFCPSHQLNFNDSNGKILPFWEEYYRKRSLPVLQDMPGSHPAKLIHSKYLKLHFARSCMPLVKFSVPKTIDNALHFIRGSRVALTATKHFDIYQPRNGEILARCGCAKTEVIDEVVKDACEVQKSWAALNIQQRGAVLRQAASIIRSVEDDLAYLETIDCGKPIEESRWDMIGSADTFEFFGGALHNIAGNHFPLSNDNYAYTERVPWGVVGAIGVWNYPMLTASWKIAPALMCGNAVLYKPSPFAPITSVVLAQILQAAGLPDGVLSILQGEGETGQAICEHAGINKVTFTGSTATGSKILASCSLLDRIKPVTLELGGKSAMIVCEDADIDVAVTGALMANFFAQGEVCSNASKVLVHVSCYDEFRQKVVKQTKNLAIGDPLLKETKIGATISREHLNKVKTYISEAVQQGAKLLCGGDEVKVKGLENGYYLSPAILDSINEQMKIYKEEVFGAAMLIIPFQNNEDAIHMANDTLYGLAAGVFTRNLHLAYSLASKLHAGNIYVNTFNITNAMIPFGGMKQSGFGRENGIAALEAFSQLKSVFVNASEKLDNPFL
;
A
#
# COMPACT_ATOMS: atom_id res chain seq x y z
N MET A 1 -8.30 -42.32 1.09
CA MET A 1 -8.74 -41.20 1.94
C MET A 1 -8.03 -39.96 1.39
N PHE A 2 -8.72 -39.09 0.66
CA PHE A 2 -8.09 -37.90 0.05
C PHE A 2 -7.87 -36.83 1.13
N PRO A 3 -6.79 -36.02 1.06
CA PRO A 3 -6.60 -34.92 1.98
C PRO A 3 -7.72 -33.89 1.81
N LYS A 4 -8.31 -33.42 2.91
CA LYS A 4 -9.23 -32.28 2.89
C LYS A 4 -8.45 -31.04 2.43
N GLY A 5 -8.92 -30.33 1.40
CA GLY A 5 -8.38 -29.01 1.01
C GLY A 5 -7.90 -28.85 -0.43
N VAL A 6 -8.08 -29.84 -1.31
CA VAL A 6 -7.95 -29.61 -2.76
C VAL A 6 -9.34 -29.39 -3.33
N ASP A 7 -9.68 -28.13 -3.62
CA ASP A 7 -10.78 -27.86 -4.57
C ASP A 7 -10.21 -28.04 -5.98
N ILE A 8 -10.49 -29.19 -6.58
CA ILE A 8 -10.28 -29.37 -8.01
C ILE A 8 -11.40 -28.58 -8.68
N GLY A 9 -11.04 -27.52 -9.40
CA GLY A 9 -11.98 -26.68 -10.12
C GLY A 9 -13.02 -27.49 -10.86
N VAL A 10 -14.29 -27.11 -10.69
CA VAL A 10 -15.42 -27.71 -11.38
C VAL A 10 -15.30 -27.33 -12.85
N GLY A 11 -14.92 -28.28 -13.69
CA GLY A 11 -14.99 -28.05 -15.12
C GLY A 11 -16.42 -27.84 -15.61
N ASP A 12 -16.58 -27.25 -16.80
CA ASP A 12 -17.86 -27.02 -17.50
C ASP A 12 -18.54 -28.34 -17.96
N VAL A 13 -18.51 -29.36 -17.11
CA VAL A 13 -19.06 -30.70 -17.34
C VAL A 13 -20.09 -30.98 -16.26
N SER A 14 -21.28 -31.44 -16.67
CA SER A 14 -22.41 -31.65 -15.76
C SER A 14 -22.05 -32.57 -14.59
N GLN A 15 -22.69 -32.36 -13.44
CA GLN A 15 -22.44 -33.14 -12.23
C GLN A 15 -22.69 -34.65 -12.45
N THR A 16 -23.70 -34.99 -13.24
CA THR A 16 -24.04 -36.38 -13.61
C THR A 16 -22.90 -37.07 -14.37
N VAL A 17 -22.30 -36.38 -15.35
CA VAL A 17 -21.16 -36.90 -16.13
C VAL A 17 -19.95 -37.12 -15.23
N ARG A 18 -19.68 -36.17 -14.31
CA ARG A 18 -18.58 -36.29 -13.33
C ARG A 18 -18.75 -37.48 -12.38
N ILE A 19 -19.96 -37.70 -11.88
CA ILE A 19 -20.27 -38.83 -11.00
C ILE A 19 -20.10 -40.16 -11.74
N SER A 20 -20.63 -40.25 -12.97
CA SER A 20 -20.50 -41.43 -13.82
C SER A 20 -19.04 -41.77 -14.13
N ALA A 21 -18.25 -40.77 -14.55
CA ALA A 21 -16.82 -40.93 -14.78
C ALA A 21 -16.08 -41.40 -13.51
N SER A 22 -16.35 -40.80 -12.35
CA SER A 22 -15.72 -41.21 -11.09
C SER A 22 -16.04 -42.66 -10.69
N GLN A 23 -17.30 -43.09 -10.87
CA GLN A 23 -17.72 -44.46 -10.56
C GLN A 23 -17.05 -45.47 -11.49
N TRP A 24 -16.99 -45.17 -12.79
CA TRP A 24 -16.28 -45.99 -13.76
C TRP A 24 -14.79 -46.11 -13.41
N ALA A 25 -14.12 -44.99 -13.10
CA ALA A 25 -12.70 -44.99 -12.75
C ALA A 25 -12.40 -45.85 -11.52
N LYS A 26 -13.22 -45.75 -10.47
CA LYS A 26 -13.08 -46.56 -9.24
C LYS A 26 -13.18 -48.06 -9.50
N SER A 27 -14.00 -48.48 -10.47
CA SER A 27 -14.15 -49.89 -10.83
C SER A 27 -12.90 -50.52 -11.48
N LYS A 28 -11.95 -49.68 -11.92
CA LYS A 28 -10.76 -50.09 -12.68
C LYS A 28 -9.45 -49.96 -11.89
N VAL A 29 -9.50 -49.64 -10.59
CA VAL A 29 -8.30 -49.43 -9.74
C VAL A 29 -7.78 -50.77 -9.19
N GLY A 30 -6.51 -51.11 -9.46
CA GLY A 30 -5.90 -52.33 -8.91
C GLY A 30 -4.55 -52.79 -9.50
N ALA A 31 -3.56 -51.91 -9.66
CA ALA A 31 -2.24 -52.29 -10.21
C ALA A 31 -1.05 -51.87 -9.32
N ASN A 32 0.01 -52.68 -9.29
CA ASN A 32 1.28 -52.39 -8.62
C ASN A 32 2.12 -51.39 -9.43
N TYR A 33 2.92 -50.55 -8.75
CA TYR A 33 3.63 -49.39 -9.29
C TYR A 33 4.66 -49.65 -10.41
N ASN A 34 4.92 -50.89 -10.82
CA ASN A 34 5.99 -51.22 -11.79
C ASN A 34 5.48 -51.64 -13.19
N ASP A 35 4.18 -51.52 -13.46
CA ASP A 35 3.53 -51.94 -14.73
C ASP A 35 2.90 -50.78 -15.53
N ILE A 36 3.26 -49.52 -15.24
CA ILE A 36 2.40 -48.35 -15.50
C ILE A 36 2.52 -47.72 -16.91
N PHE A 37 3.31 -48.28 -17.83
CA PHE A 37 3.56 -47.68 -19.15
C PHE A 37 3.33 -48.63 -20.33
N SER A 38 2.23 -49.38 -20.28
CA SER A 38 1.78 -50.21 -21.40
C SER A 38 0.96 -49.38 -22.40
N PRO A 39 1.35 -49.31 -23.69
CA PRO A 39 0.57 -48.62 -24.73
C PRO A 39 -0.77 -49.32 -25.01
N ASN A 40 -0.85 -50.61 -24.69
CA ASN A 40 -1.99 -51.49 -24.87
C ASN A 40 -2.81 -51.67 -23.59
N MET A 41 -2.56 -50.86 -22.54
CA MET A 41 -3.28 -50.86 -21.27
C MET A 41 -3.30 -52.25 -20.60
N ARG A 42 -2.20 -53.00 -20.69
CA ARG A 42 -2.05 -54.33 -20.08
C ARG A 42 -0.84 -54.40 -19.17
N ASN A 43 -1.01 -54.96 -17.97
CA ASN A 43 0.09 -55.18 -17.02
C ASN A 43 0.97 -56.37 -17.44
N SER A 44 2.03 -56.64 -16.68
CA SER A 44 2.95 -57.76 -16.90
C SER A 44 2.31 -59.16 -16.78
N LYS A 45 1.07 -59.24 -16.30
CA LYS A 45 0.26 -60.47 -16.22
C LYS A 45 -0.80 -60.58 -17.32
N GLY A 46 -0.91 -59.57 -18.19
CA GLY A 46 -1.87 -59.52 -19.30
C GLY A 46 -3.24 -58.94 -18.95
N ASP A 47 -3.46 -58.50 -17.71
CA ASP A 47 -4.72 -57.88 -17.25
C ASP A 47 -4.80 -56.40 -17.66
N GLU A 48 -6.02 -55.88 -17.81
CA GLU A 48 -6.26 -54.44 -18.04
C GLU A 48 -5.69 -53.59 -16.89
N ALA A 49 -4.84 -52.62 -17.21
CA ALA A 49 -4.26 -51.69 -16.26
C ALA A 49 -4.17 -50.27 -16.84
N PHE A 50 -4.58 -49.28 -16.03
CA PHE A 50 -4.64 -47.87 -16.41
C PHE A 50 -3.74 -47.03 -15.52
N TYR A 51 -2.95 -46.12 -16.11
CA TYR A 51 -2.26 -45.07 -15.36
C TYR A 51 -3.22 -43.95 -14.94
N CYS A 52 -2.92 -43.19 -13.88
CA CYS A 52 -3.78 -42.15 -13.32
C CYS A 52 -4.37 -41.19 -14.36
N CYS A 53 -3.57 -40.69 -15.31
CA CYS A 53 -4.07 -39.81 -16.36
C CYS A 53 -4.86 -40.54 -17.46
N GLN A 54 -4.51 -41.79 -17.80
CA GLN A 54 -5.29 -42.61 -18.74
C GLN A 54 -6.64 -42.99 -18.17
N LEU A 55 -6.68 -43.31 -16.87
CA LEU A 55 -7.91 -43.63 -16.14
C LEU A 55 -8.86 -42.43 -16.13
N ILE A 56 -8.33 -41.22 -15.90
CA ILE A 56 -9.10 -39.98 -15.98
C ILE A 56 -9.66 -39.80 -17.40
N THR A 57 -8.82 -39.81 -18.44
CA THR A 57 -9.29 -39.65 -19.83
C THR A 57 -10.35 -40.69 -20.21
N LYS A 58 -10.10 -41.98 -19.92
CA LYS A 58 -11.04 -43.07 -20.23
C LYS A 58 -12.35 -42.99 -19.44
N SER A 59 -12.31 -42.46 -18.21
CA SER A 59 -13.52 -42.27 -17.42
C SER A 59 -14.47 -41.22 -18.01
N TYR A 60 -13.91 -40.17 -18.60
CA TYR A 60 -14.69 -39.15 -19.30
C TYR A 60 -15.16 -39.63 -20.67
N GLU A 61 -14.34 -40.41 -21.39
CA GLU A 61 -14.77 -41.09 -22.63
C GLU A 61 -15.97 -42.02 -22.38
N ALA A 62 -15.91 -42.82 -21.30
CA ALA A 62 -17.01 -43.70 -20.89
C ALA A 62 -18.28 -42.92 -20.50
N ALA A 63 -18.14 -41.65 -20.11
CA ALA A 63 -19.23 -40.74 -19.79
C ALA A 63 -19.65 -39.86 -20.98
N GLY A 64 -19.16 -40.14 -22.20
CA GLY A 64 -19.56 -39.48 -23.45
C GLY A 64 -18.73 -38.24 -23.83
N ILE A 65 -17.62 -37.96 -23.14
CA ILE A 65 -16.71 -36.84 -23.43
C ILE A 65 -15.40 -37.38 -24.03
N HIS A 66 -15.23 -37.28 -25.34
CA HIS A 66 -14.09 -37.89 -26.05
C HIS A 66 -12.89 -36.96 -26.25
N ASP A 67 -13.04 -35.67 -25.97
CA ASP A 67 -12.03 -34.62 -26.16
C ASP A 67 -11.63 -33.96 -24.83
N PHE A 68 -11.78 -34.70 -23.72
CA PHE A 68 -11.48 -34.20 -22.37
C PHE A 68 -10.03 -33.71 -22.25
N CYS A 69 -9.07 -34.43 -22.86
CA CYS A 69 -7.68 -34.01 -22.99
C CYS A 69 -7.28 -34.03 -24.47
N PRO A 70 -6.40 -33.13 -24.92
CA PRO A 70 -5.82 -33.21 -26.27
C PRO A 70 -5.04 -34.52 -26.47
N SER A 71 -4.97 -35.01 -27.70
CA SER A 71 -4.18 -36.19 -28.04
C SER A 71 -2.70 -35.94 -27.72
N HIS A 72 -2.07 -36.89 -27.02
CA HIS A 72 -0.68 -36.81 -26.61
C HIS A 72 0.08 -38.04 -27.09
N GLN A 73 1.33 -37.80 -27.48
CA GLN A 73 2.25 -38.80 -27.94
C GLN A 73 3.33 -39.05 -26.87
N LEU A 74 3.66 -40.32 -26.64
CA LEU A 74 4.72 -40.73 -25.74
C LEU A 74 6.04 -40.10 -26.17
N ASN A 75 6.69 -39.41 -25.22
CA ASN A 75 8.01 -38.84 -25.44
C ASN A 75 8.89 -39.13 -24.23
N PHE A 76 9.90 -39.97 -24.43
CA PHE A 76 10.86 -40.37 -23.40
C PHE A 76 12.22 -39.68 -23.57
N ASN A 77 12.28 -38.68 -24.45
CA ASN A 77 13.47 -37.87 -24.68
C ASN A 77 13.64 -36.79 -23.59
N ASP A 78 14.91 -36.45 -23.33
CA ASP A 78 15.29 -35.26 -22.57
C ASP A 78 15.12 -33.97 -23.39
N SER A 79 15.50 -32.83 -22.81
CA SER A 79 15.44 -31.52 -23.46
C SER A 79 16.32 -31.41 -24.72
N ASN A 80 17.24 -32.34 -24.93
CA ASN A 80 18.13 -32.40 -26.09
C ASN A 80 17.69 -33.45 -27.12
N GLY A 81 16.52 -34.06 -26.94
CA GLY A 81 15.97 -35.05 -27.87
C GLY A 81 16.54 -36.46 -27.72
N LYS A 82 17.26 -36.76 -26.63
CA LYS A 82 17.85 -38.09 -26.39
C LYS A 82 17.03 -38.89 -25.37
N ILE A 83 16.77 -40.17 -25.65
CA ILE A 83 16.08 -41.06 -24.71
C ILE A 83 16.88 -41.15 -23.39
N LEU A 84 16.20 -40.96 -22.26
CA LEU A 84 16.84 -41.09 -20.95
C LEU A 84 17.31 -42.54 -20.72
N PRO A 85 18.53 -42.78 -20.22
CA PRO A 85 19.08 -44.13 -20.00
C PRO A 85 18.21 -45.03 -19.12
N PHE A 86 17.44 -44.44 -18.20
CA PHE A 86 16.47 -45.15 -17.38
C PHE A 86 15.41 -45.89 -18.22
N TRP A 87 14.88 -45.23 -19.26
CA TRP A 87 13.83 -45.81 -20.11
C TRP A 87 14.37 -46.88 -21.04
N GLU A 88 15.57 -46.69 -21.59
CA GLU A 88 16.27 -47.73 -22.35
C GLU A 88 16.41 -49.01 -21.52
N GLU A 89 16.89 -48.89 -20.28
CA GLU A 89 17.05 -50.04 -19.38
C GLU A 89 15.71 -50.65 -18.96
N TYR A 90 14.69 -49.82 -18.70
CA TYR A 90 13.35 -50.26 -18.31
C TYR A 90 12.67 -51.12 -19.40
N TYR A 91 12.73 -50.68 -20.66
CA TYR A 91 12.14 -51.39 -21.80
C TYR A 91 12.98 -52.59 -22.24
N ARG A 92 14.32 -52.48 -22.18
CA ARG A 92 15.25 -53.58 -22.47
C ARG A 92 15.04 -54.79 -21.56
N LYS A 93 14.85 -54.59 -20.24
CA LYS A 93 14.54 -55.68 -19.29
C LYS A 93 13.25 -56.44 -19.61
N ARG A 94 12.37 -55.85 -20.42
CA ARG A 94 11.05 -56.40 -20.78
C ARG A 94 11.00 -56.89 -22.24
N SER A 95 12.13 -56.90 -22.95
CA SER A 95 12.20 -57.26 -24.38
C SER A 95 11.26 -56.43 -25.26
N LEU A 96 11.08 -55.15 -24.92
CA LEU A 96 10.25 -54.21 -25.65
C LEU A 96 11.10 -53.01 -26.14
N PRO A 97 10.76 -52.38 -27.28
CA PRO A 97 11.38 -51.12 -27.69
C PRO A 97 10.85 -49.95 -26.84
N VAL A 98 11.67 -48.90 -26.65
CA VAL A 98 11.20 -47.63 -26.07
C VAL A 98 10.25 -46.98 -27.06
N LEU A 99 9.03 -46.69 -26.62
CA LEU A 99 7.95 -46.21 -27.49
C LEU A 99 8.02 -44.70 -27.65
N GLN A 100 8.19 -44.21 -28.86
CA GLN A 100 8.22 -42.79 -29.17
C GLN A 100 7.09 -42.44 -30.14
N ASP A 101 6.49 -41.27 -29.97
CA ASP A 101 5.48 -40.68 -30.86
C ASP A 101 4.16 -41.48 -30.98
N MET A 102 3.95 -42.48 -30.12
CA MET A 102 2.74 -43.29 -30.04
C MET A 102 1.70 -42.67 -29.09
N PRO A 103 0.38 -42.82 -29.32
CA PRO A 103 -0.63 -42.32 -28.39
C PRO A 103 -0.42 -42.86 -26.96
N GLY A 104 -0.30 -41.97 -25.97
CA GLY A 104 -0.08 -42.34 -24.57
C GLY A 104 0.24 -41.14 -23.69
N SER A 105 0.37 -41.36 -22.38
CA SER A 105 0.58 -40.28 -21.41
C SER A 105 1.87 -40.47 -20.61
N HIS A 106 2.84 -39.58 -20.84
CA HIS A 106 4.09 -39.54 -20.09
C HIS A 106 3.95 -38.64 -18.84
N PRO A 107 4.50 -39.01 -17.66
CA PRO A 107 4.34 -38.25 -16.42
C PRO A 107 5.06 -36.88 -16.37
N ALA A 108 5.92 -36.55 -17.34
CA ALA A 108 6.76 -35.36 -17.28
C ALA A 108 6.15 -34.06 -17.84
N LYS A 109 4.93 -34.10 -18.42
CA LYS A 109 4.27 -32.89 -18.94
C LYS A 109 2.86 -32.77 -18.37
N LEU A 110 2.58 -31.65 -17.69
CA LEU A 110 1.23 -31.34 -17.22
C LEU A 110 0.30 -31.20 -18.43
N ILE A 111 -0.75 -32.02 -18.45
CA ILE A 111 -1.78 -31.99 -19.49
C ILE A 111 -2.93 -31.14 -18.97
N HIS A 112 -3.27 -30.09 -19.71
CA HIS A 112 -4.40 -29.23 -19.40
C HIS A 112 -5.60 -29.63 -20.25
N SER A 113 -6.69 -30.00 -19.58
CA SER A 113 -8.01 -30.13 -20.20
C SER A 113 -8.58 -28.73 -20.43
N LYS A 114 -9.18 -28.47 -21.60
CA LYS A 114 -9.94 -27.23 -21.84
C LYS A 114 -11.13 -27.06 -20.90
N TYR A 115 -11.56 -28.15 -20.25
CA TYR A 115 -12.63 -28.15 -19.27
C TYR A 115 -12.13 -27.81 -17.86
N LEU A 116 -10.83 -27.87 -17.55
CA LEU A 116 -10.32 -27.56 -16.21
C LEU A 116 -9.88 -26.09 -16.08
N LYS A 117 -10.47 -25.36 -15.13
CA LYS A 117 -9.95 -24.08 -14.63
C LYS A 117 -9.22 -24.32 -13.31
N LEU A 118 -7.94 -23.97 -13.25
CA LEU A 118 -7.12 -24.09 -12.03
C LEU A 118 -7.40 -22.91 -11.11
N HIS A 119 -7.90 -23.19 -9.91
CA HIS A 119 -7.87 -22.28 -8.78
C HIS A 119 -6.94 -22.87 -7.73
N PHE A 120 -5.87 -22.16 -7.38
CA PHE A 120 -4.98 -22.60 -6.31
C PHE A 120 -5.52 -22.12 -4.96
N ALA A 121 -6.20 -23.01 -4.22
CA ALA A 121 -6.49 -22.78 -2.81
C ALA A 121 -5.25 -23.16 -1.97
N ARG A 122 -4.53 -22.18 -1.43
CA ARG A 122 -3.38 -22.40 -0.52
C ARG A 122 -3.81 -22.38 0.96
N SER A 123 -4.69 -23.29 1.40
CA SER A 123 -5.01 -23.36 2.84
C SER A 123 -4.11 -24.31 3.65
N CYS A 124 -3.14 -24.99 3.03
CA CYS A 124 -2.22 -25.89 3.75
C CYS A 124 -0.82 -25.87 3.13
N MET A 125 -0.08 -24.78 3.30
CA MET A 125 1.38 -24.87 3.41
C MET A 125 1.74 -24.57 4.87
N PRO A 126 2.66 -25.32 5.51
CA PRO A 126 3.27 -24.83 6.74
C PRO A 126 3.83 -23.43 6.47
N LEU A 127 3.78 -22.53 7.46
CA LEU A 127 4.28 -21.15 7.42
C LEU A 127 5.71 -21.13 6.84
N VAL A 128 5.84 -21.08 5.51
CA VAL A 128 7.08 -20.67 4.86
C VAL A 128 7.23 -19.22 5.29
N LYS A 129 8.28 -18.94 6.07
CA LYS A 129 8.60 -17.58 6.49
C LYS A 129 8.60 -16.71 5.23
N PHE A 130 7.73 -15.69 5.22
CA PHE A 130 7.67 -14.74 4.11
C PHE A 130 9.07 -14.15 3.90
N SER A 131 9.50 -14.06 2.65
CA SER A 131 10.78 -13.46 2.29
C SER A 131 10.53 -12.32 1.30
N VAL A 132 11.11 -11.17 1.58
CA VAL A 132 11.08 -10.02 0.67
C VAL A 132 11.85 -10.40 -0.62
N PRO A 133 11.32 -10.07 -1.81
CA PRO A 133 12.05 -10.26 -3.06
C PRO A 133 13.41 -9.54 -3.03
N LYS A 134 14.49 -10.27 -3.31
CA LYS A 134 15.87 -9.70 -3.31
C LYS A 134 16.19 -8.87 -4.55
N THR A 135 15.40 -9.01 -5.60
CA THR A 135 15.59 -8.33 -6.89
C THR A 135 14.35 -7.53 -7.22
N ILE A 136 14.55 -6.30 -7.66
CA ILE A 136 13.51 -5.46 -8.24
C ILE A 136 13.46 -5.78 -9.73
N ASP A 137 12.30 -6.23 -10.19
CA ASP A 137 12.02 -6.47 -11.61
C ASP A 137 10.86 -5.57 -12.07
N ASN A 138 10.54 -5.60 -13.36
CA ASN A 138 9.51 -4.73 -13.94
C ASN A 138 8.06 -5.12 -13.58
N ALA A 139 7.84 -6.24 -12.87
CA ALA A 139 6.53 -6.68 -12.42
C ALA A 139 6.13 -5.94 -11.13
N LEU A 140 5.77 -4.66 -11.30
CA LEU A 140 5.43 -3.75 -10.21
C LEU A 140 3.93 -3.49 -10.06
N HIS A 141 3.08 -4.16 -10.85
CA HIS A 141 1.65 -4.23 -10.54
C HIS A 141 1.39 -5.44 -9.66
N PHE A 142 0.31 -5.40 -8.86
CA PHE A 142 -0.18 -6.55 -8.12
C PHE A 142 -1.66 -6.75 -8.42
N ILE A 143 -2.00 -7.82 -9.13
CA ILE A 143 -3.35 -8.09 -9.64
C ILE A 143 -3.64 -9.56 -9.39
N ARG A 144 -4.85 -9.87 -8.87
CA ARG A 144 -5.30 -11.25 -8.60
C ARG A 144 -4.27 -12.09 -7.83
N GLY A 145 -3.64 -11.48 -6.81
CA GLY A 145 -2.68 -12.18 -5.97
C GLY A 145 -1.31 -12.42 -6.60
N SER A 146 -0.96 -11.73 -7.69
CA SER A 146 0.33 -11.94 -8.36
C SER A 146 0.96 -10.63 -8.79
N ARG A 147 2.30 -10.60 -8.78
CA ARG A 147 3.07 -9.53 -9.41
C ARG A 147 2.93 -9.63 -10.92
N VAL A 148 2.63 -8.52 -11.59
CA VAL A 148 2.38 -8.48 -13.03
C VAL A 148 3.19 -7.36 -13.68
N ALA A 149 3.82 -7.67 -14.81
CA ALA A 149 4.34 -6.67 -15.74
C ALA A 149 3.30 -6.48 -16.85
N LEU A 150 2.77 -5.26 -17.00
CA LEU A 150 1.78 -4.95 -18.04
C LEU A 150 2.47 -4.63 -19.36
N THR A 151 1.88 -5.06 -20.47
CA THR A 151 2.23 -4.52 -21.80
C THR A 151 1.60 -3.14 -21.91
N ALA A 152 2.42 -2.08 -21.85
CA ALA A 152 1.95 -0.70 -21.87
C ALA A 152 2.56 0.09 -23.04
N THR A 153 1.89 1.17 -23.45
CA THR A 153 2.46 2.12 -24.43
C THR A 153 3.20 3.26 -23.74
N LYS A 154 2.76 3.63 -22.52
CA LYS A 154 3.42 4.60 -21.66
C LYS A 154 4.18 3.88 -20.56
N HIS A 155 5.39 4.33 -20.28
CA HIS A 155 6.26 3.81 -19.23
C HIS A 155 6.92 4.98 -18.50
N PHE A 156 7.28 4.76 -17.25
CA PHE A 156 8.14 5.63 -16.47
C PHE A 156 9.30 4.83 -15.86
N ASP A 157 10.42 5.51 -15.66
CA ASP A 157 11.59 4.94 -15.01
C ASP A 157 11.51 5.25 -13.51
N ILE A 158 11.86 4.25 -12.70
CA ILE A 158 11.95 4.38 -11.24
C ILE A 158 13.42 4.57 -10.92
N TYR A 159 13.76 5.73 -10.39
CA TYR A 159 15.13 6.10 -10.06
C TYR A 159 15.45 5.76 -8.62
N GLN A 160 16.70 5.39 -8.37
CA GLN A 160 17.25 5.25 -7.04
C GLN A 160 17.85 6.61 -6.63
N PRO A 161 17.25 7.37 -5.70
CA PRO A 161 17.67 8.76 -5.46
C PRO A 161 19.13 8.90 -4.98
N ARG A 162 19.66 7.88 -4.30
CA ARG A 162 21.03 7.90 -3.76
C ARG A 162 22.13 7.91 -4.82
N ASN A 163 21.91 7.37 -6.02
CA ASN A 163 22.92 7.33 -7.08
C ASN A 163 22.39 7.72 -8.46
N GLY A 164 21.09 7.99 -8.60
CA GLY A 164 20.45 8.35 -9.86
C GLY A 164 20.33 7.21 -10.87
N GLU A 165 20.60 5.96 -10.47
CA GLU A 165 20.42 4.79 -11.34
C GLU A 165 18.96 4.41 -11.49
N ILE A 166 18.61 3.71 -12.56
CA ILE A 166 17.24 3.20 -12.78
C ILE A 166 17.11 1.84 -12.09
N LEU A 167 16.20 1.73 -11.12
CA LEU A 167 15.85 0.48 -10.43
C LEU A 167 15.02 -0.45 -11.31
N ALA A 168 14.03 0.12 -11.99
CA ALA A 168 13.10 -0.61 -12.85
C ALA A 168 12.40 0.34 -13.81
N ARG A 169 11.80 -0.24 -14.87
CA ARG A 169 10.93 0.49 -15.79
C ARG A 169 9.53 -0.08 -15.71
N CYS A 170 8.55 0.76 -15.40
CA CYS A 170 7.18 0.31 -15.18
C CYS A 170 6.23 0.84 -16.25
N GLY A 171 5.36 -0.03 -16.76
CA GLY A 171 4.27 0.36 -17.67
C GLY A 171 3.09 0.94 -16.90
N CYS A 172 2.50 2.03 -17.39
CA CYS A 172 1.31 2.63 -16.77
C CYS A 172 0.06 1.77 -17.02
N ALA A 173 -0.71 1.50 -15.97
CA ALA A 173 -2.04 0.91 -16.08
C ALA A 173 -2.99 1.88 -16.78
N LYS A 174 -3.68 1.39 -17.81
CA LYS A 174 -4.69 2.14 -18.56
C LYS A 174 -6.08 1.83 -18.04
N THR A 175 -7.06 2.59 -18.52
CA THR A 175 -8.48 2.43 -18.19
C THR A 175 -8.95 0.99 -18.33
N GLU A 176 -8.57 0.27 -19.38
CA GLU A 176 -9.03 -1.11 -19.61
C GLU A 176 -8.57 -2.07 -18.49
N VAL A 177 -7.33 -1.90 -18.01
CA VAL A 177 -6.81 -2.69 -16.89
C VAL A 177 -7.51 -2.31 -15.59
N ILE A 178 -7.78 -1.01 -15.39
CA ILE A 178 -8.52 -0.53 -14.22
C ILE A 178 -9.93 -1.12 -14.22
N ASP A 179 -10.62 -1.14 -15.37
CA ASP A 179 -11.97 -1.69 -15.51
C ASP A 179 -12.02 -3.18 -15.13
N GLU A 180 -11.07 -3.98 -15.63
CA GLU A 180 -10.95 -5.40 -15.28
C GLU A 180 -10.71 -5.60 -13.79
N VAL A 181 -9.77 -4.84 -13.21
CA VAL A 181 -9.41 -4.96 -11.80
C VAL A 181 -10.55 -4.51 -10.88
N VAL A 182 -11.28 -3.45 -11.24
CA VAL A 182 -12.46 -3.01 -10.47
C VAL A 182 -13.57 -4.04 -10.56
N LYS A 183 -13.80 -4.65 -11.72
CA LYS A 183 -14.80 -5.72 -11.87
C LYS A 183 -14.49 -6.88 -10.93
N ASP A 184 -13.25 -7.35 -10.92
CA ASP A 184 -12.81 -8.42 -10.02
C ASP A 184 -12.94 -8.02 -8.54
N ALA A 185 -12.53 -6.79 -8.21
CA ALA A 185 -12.63 -6.23 -6.87
C ALA A 185 -14.09 -6.19 -6.37
N CYS A 186 -15.04 -5.77 -7.21
CA CYS A 186 -16.46 -5.74 -6.88
C CYS A 186 -17.04 -7.14 -6.57
N GLU A 187 -16.54 -8.19 -7.22
CA GLU A 187 -16.97 -9.56 -6.97
C GLU A 187 -16.39 -10.11 -5.66
N VAL A 188 -15.06 -10.02 -5.48
CA VAL A 188 -14.39 -10.57 -4.30
C VAL A 188 -14.63 -9.74 -3.03
N GLN A 189 -14.91 -8.44 -3.16
CA GLN A 189 -15.23 -7.59 -2.00
C GLN A 189 -16.43 -8.13 -1.22
N LYS A 190 -17.42 -8.73 -1.89
CA LYS A 190 -18.62 -9.27 -1.25
C LYS A 190 -18.27 -10.41 -0.29
N SER A 191 -17.38 -11.31 -0.70
CA SER A 191 -16.95 -12.42 0.17
C SER A 191 -16.05 -11.93 1.31
N TRP A 192 -15.21 -10.92 1.06
CA TRP A 192 -14.42 -10.26 2.11
C TRP A 192 -15.28 -9.56 3.17
N ALA A 193 -16.30 -8.81 2.74
CA ALA A 193 -17.23 -8.15 3.65
C ALA A 193 -18.10 -9.13 4.44
N ALA A 194 -18.42 -10.29 3.87
CA ALA A 194 -19.19 -11.35 4.52
C ALA A 194 -18.42 -12.09 5.62
N LEU A 195 -17.08 -12.03 5.63
CA LEU A 195 -16.30 -12.52 6.76
C LEU A 195 -16.70 -11.75 8.02
N ASN A 196 -16.67 -12.43 9.17
CA ASN A 196 -16.87 -11.71 10.41
C ASN A 196 -15.67 -10.79 10.69
N ILE A 197 -15.89 -9.79 11.53
CA ILE A 197 -14.89 -8.78 11.83
C ILE A 197 -13.60 -9.36 12.46
N GLN A 198 -13.71 -10.43 13.24
CA GLN A 198 -12.57 -11.08 13.89
C GLN A 198 -11.64 -11.75 12.85
N GLN A 199 -12.22 -12.37 11.82
CA GLN A 199 -11.48 -12.97 10.71
C GLN A 199 -10.72 -11.91 9.92
N ARG A 200 -11.35 -10.76 9.62
CA ARG A 200 -10.66 -9.64 8.96
C ARG A 200 -9.51 -9.11 9.80
N GLY A 201 -9.75 -8.89 11.10
CA GLY A 201 -8.71 -8.43 12.02
C GLY A 201 -7.54 -9.41 12.19
N ALA A 202 -7.80 -10.73 12.10
CA ALA A 202 -6.75 -11.74 12.16
C ALA A 202 -5.77 -11.62 10.98
N VAL A 203 -6.26 -11.35 9.76
CA VAL A 203 -5.42 -11.10 8.58
C VAL A 203 -4.54 -9.87 8.78
N LEU A 204 -5.11 -8.76 9.29
CA LEU A 204 -4.32 -7.53 9.51
C LEU A 204 -3.25 -7.71 10.59
N ARG A 205 -3.57 -8.38 11.71
CA ARG A 205 -2.57 -8.70 12.74
C ARG A 205 -1.48 -9.65 12.24
N GLN A 206 -1.83 -10.61 11.39
CA GLN A 206 -0.85 -11.47 10.75
C GLN A 206 0.07 -10.69 9.79
N ALA A 207 -0.47 -9.73 9.04
CA ALA A 207 0.33 -8.83 8.21
C ALA A 207 1.31 -8.00 9.05
N ALA A 208 0.86 -7.43 10.18
CA ALA A 208 1.73 -6.72 11.12
C ALA A 208 2.88 -7.60 11.63
N SER A 209 2.58 -8.85 12.01
CA SER A 209 3.60 -9.81 12.43
C SER A 209 4.61 -10.12 11.32
N ILE A 210 4.15 -10.24 10.07
CA ILE A 210 5.05 -10.48 8.93
C ILE A 210 5.94 -9.26 8.70
N ILE A 211 5.39 -8.04 8.66
CA ILE A 211 6.16 -6.79 8.47
C ILE A 211 7.31 -6.72 9.49
N ARG A 212 7.03 -6.91 10.78
CA ARG A 212 8.06 -6.91 11.84
C ARG A 212 9.12 -7.99 11.64
N SER A 213 8.76 -9.13 11.07
CA SER A 213 9.70 -10.24 10.84
C SER A 213 10.67 -10.03 9.67
N VAL A 214 10.38 -9.06 8.80
CA VAL A 214 11.19 -8.70 7.62
C VAL A 214 11.48 -7.19 7.55
N GLU A 215 11.46 -6.50 8.70
CA GLU A 215 11.57 -5.05 8.82
C GLU A 215 12.80 -4.49 8.11
N ASP A 216 13.98 -5.07 8.35
CA ASP A 216 15.23 -4.60 7.75
C ASP A 216 15.24 -4.69 6.21
N ASP A 217 14.66 -5.76 5.65
CA ASP A 217 14.58 -5.94 4.20
C ASP A 217 13.62 -4.92 3.57
N LEU A 218 12.51 -4.62 4.24
CA LEU A 218 11.56 -3.61 3.80
C LEU A 218 12.14 -2.20 3.94
N ALA A 219 12.84 -1.91 5.03
CA ALA A 219 13.50 -0.62 5.25
C ALA A 219 14.56 -0.37 4.17
N TYR A 220 15.33 -1.40 3.79
CA TYR A 220 16.27 -1.31 2.67
C TYR A 220 15.55 -0.92 1.37
N LEU A 221 14.44 -1.59 1.02
CA LEU A 221 13.67 -1.27 -0.18
C LEU A 221 13.10 0.16 -0.13
N GLU A 222 12.52 0.57 0.99
CA GLU A 222 11.98 1.93 1.18
C GLU A 222 13.09 2.97 0.99
N THR A 223 14.27 2.76 1.60
CA THR A 223 15.43 3.66 1.51
C THR A 223 15.94 3.81 0.08
N ILE A 224 16.09 2.72 -0.68
CA ILE A 224 16.58 2.83 -2.07
C ILE A 224 15.53 3.44 -3.00
N ASP A 225 14.25 3.28 -2.70
CA ASP A 225 13.14 3.78 -3.52
C ASP A 225 12.87 5.27 -3.27
N CYS A 226 13.00 5.77 -2.03
CA CYS A 226 12.70 7.18 -1.70
C CYS A 226 13.88 8.02 -1.20
N GLY A 227 15.05 7.43 -0.92
CA GLY A 227 16.28 8.16 -0.60
C GLY A 227 16.45 8.59 0.86
N LYS A 228 15.46 8.36 1.75
CA LYS A 228 15.56 8.69 3.18
C LYS A 228 16.55 7.78 3.93
N PRO A 229 17.16 8.23 5.05
CA PRO A 229 18.05 7.40 5.85
C PRO A 229 17.38 6.11 6.34
N ILE A 230 18.16 5.03 6.40
CA ILE A 230 17.68 3.68 6.73
C ILE A 230 17.03 3.60 8.11
N GLU A 231 17.48 4.38 9.10
CA GLU A 231 16.85 4.41 10.43
C GLU A 231 15.43 4.99 10.36
N GLU A 232 15.19 5.97 9.50
CA GLU A 232 13.84 6.52 9.30
C GLU A 232 12.95 5.51 8.59
N SER A 233 13.47 4.81 7.58
CA SER A 233 12.75 3.72 6.91
C SER A 233 12.39 2.59 7.88
N ARG A 234 13.24 2.24 8.86
CA ARG A 234 12.89 1.26 9.91
C ARG A 234 11.70 1.74 10.74
N TRP A 235 11.68 3.01 11.15
CA TRP A 235 10.55 3.56 11.88
C TRP A 235 9.27 3.56 11.04
N ASP A 236 9.35 3.78 9.73
CA ASP A 236 8.20 3.65 8.83
C ASP A 236 7.65 2.23 8.79
N MET A 237 8.53 1.22 8.82
CA MET A 237 8.11 -0.20 8.81
C MET A 237 7.44 -0.57 10.13
N ILE A 238 7.99 -0.12 11.26
CA ILE A 238 7.37 -0.28 12.58
C ILE A 238 6.00 0.40 12.61
N GLY A 239 5.93 1.67 12.19
CA GLY A 239 4.68 2.42 12.12
C GLY A 239 3.64 1.75 11.21
N SER A 240 4.06 1.17 10.09
CA SER A 240 3.18 0.40 9.19
C SER A 240 2.62 -0.83 9.88
N ALA A 241 3.47 -1.60 10.58
CA ALA A 241 3.04 -2.76 11.35
C ALA A 241 2.06 -2.37 12.47
N ASP A 242 2.36 -1.29 13.20
CA ASP A 242 1.51 -0.76 14.26
C ASP A 242 0.15 -0.32 13.73
N THR A 243 0.08 0.28 12.54
CA THR A 243 -1.18 0.62 11.87
C THR A 243 -2.01 -0.63 11.58
N PHE A 244 -1.43 -1.68 11.01
CA PHE A 244 -2.14 -2.94 10.75
C PHE A 244 -2.58 -3.63 12.05
N GLU A 245 -1.74 -3.62 13.09
CA GLU A 245 -2.07 -4.19 14.39
C GLU A 245 -3.21 -3.43 15.07
N PHE A 246 -3.14 -2.10 15.09
CA PHE A 246 -4.17 -1.24 15.68
C PHE A 246 -5.53 -1.48 15.03
N PHE A 247 -5.63 -1.37 13.71
CA PHE A 247 -6.89 -1.60 13.01
C PHE A 247 -7.36 -3.04 13.11
N GLY A 248 -6.44 -4.00 13.08
CA GLY A 248 -6.75 -5.40 13.35
C GLY A 248 -7.32 -5.63 14.75
N GLY A 249 -6.97 -4.82 15.75
CA GLY A 249 -7.48 -4.87 17.12
C GLY A 249 -8.74 -4.02 17.38
N ALA A 250 -9.03 -3.03 16.54
CA ALA A 250 -10.11 -2.05 16.74
C ALA A 250 -11.54 -2.58 16.45
N LEU A 251 -11.77 -3.89 16.60
CA LEU A 251 -13.00 -4.60 16.19
C LEU A 251 -14.27 -3.98 16.78
N HIS A 252 -14.24 -3.61 18.07
CA HIS A 252 -15.39 -3.05 18.79
C HIS A 252 -15.84 -1.68 18.26
N ASN A 253 -15.00 -0.98 17.51
CA ASN A 253 -15.29 0.35 16.98
C ASN A 253 -16.06 0.31 15.65
N ILE A 254 -16.14 -0.85 15.00
CA ILE A 254 -17.02 -1.05 13.83
C ILE A 254 -18.34 -1.65 14.32
N ALA A 255 -19.02 -0.88 15.16
CA ALA A 255 -20.36 -1.16 15.65
C ALA A 255 -21.30 -0.03 15.24
N GLY A 256 -22.60 -0.33 15.20
CA GLY A 256 -23.63 0.70 15.19
C GLY A 256 -24.27 0.86 16.56
N ASN A 257 -25.36 1.62 16.60
CA ASN A 257 -26.07 1.99 17.81
C ASN A 257 -27.50 1.42 17.80
N HIS A 258 -28.08 1.19 18.97
CA HIS A 258 -29.48 0.81 19.14
C HIS A 258 -30.28 1.97 19.76
N PHE A 259 -31.47 2.23 19.25
CA PHE A 259 -32.33 3.34 19.63
C PHE A 259 -33.74 2.82 19.96
N PRO A 260 -34.13 2.79 21.25
CA PRO A 260 -35.51 2.49 21.63
C PRO A 260 -36.39 3.71 21.34
N LEU A 261 -37.33 3.61 20.41
CA LEU A 261 -38.19 4.74 20.02
C LEU A 261 -39.52 4.73 20.79
N SER A 262 -40.22 3.59 20.79
CA SER A 262 -41.43 3.32 21.57
C SER A 262 -41.55 1.82 21.85
N ASN A 263 -42.63 1.37 22.53
CA ASN A 263 -42.76 -0.02 23.00
C ASN A 263 -42.41 -1.08 21.94
N ASP A 264 -42.98 -0.96 20.74
CA ASP A 264 -42.75 -1.91 19.64
C ASP A 264 -41.91 -1.34 18.50
N ASN A 265 -41.41 -0.10 18.62
CA ASN A 265 -40.58 0.53 17.60
C ASN A 265 -39.17 0.76 18.10
N TYR A 266 -38.20 0.27 17.35
CA TYR A 266 -36.80 0.55 17.59
C TYR A 266 -36.09 0.83 16.27
N ALA A 267 -34.96 1.49 16.37
CA ALA A 267 -34.03 1.62 15.26
C ALA A 267 -32.66 1.12 15.66
N TYR A 268 -31.91 0.62 14.70
CA TYR A 268 -30.50 0.36 14.89
C TYR A 268 -29.70 0.82 13.69
N THR A 269 -28.43 1.13 13.90
CA THR A 269 -27.51 1.41 12.80
C THR A 269 -26.54 0.25 12.60
N GLU A 270 -26.06 0.10 11.38
CA GLU A 270 -24.98 -0.80 11.02
C GLU A 270 -23.90 -0.03 10.28
N ARG A 271 -22.62 -0.33 10.55
CA ARG A 271 -21.51 0.17 9.74
C ARG A 271 -21.27 -0.78 8.56
N VAL A 272 -21.54 -0.31 7.36
CA VAL A 272 -21.36 -1.07 6.10
C VAL A 272 -20.18 -0.51 5.29
N PRO A 273 -19.43 -1.34 4.54
CA PRO A 273 -18.36 -0.86 3.67
C PRO A 273 -18.89 0.02 2.54
N TRP A 274 -17.99 0.83 1.95
CA TRP A 274 -18.25 1.53 0.69
C TRP A 274 -18.28 0.57 -0.50
N GLY A 275 -17.57 -0.55 -0.44
CA GLY A 275 -17.37 -1.47 -1.56
C GLY A 275 -15.94 -1.40 -2.05
N VAL A 276 -15.72 -0.89 -3.27
CA VAL A 276 -14.37 -0.67 -3.82
C VAL A 276 -13.92 0.76 -3.54
N VAL A 277 -12.72 0.90 -2.97
CA VAL A 277 -12.07 2.17 -2.66
C VAL A 277 -10.89 2.40 -3.59
N GLY A 278 -10.85 3.56 -4.25
CA GLY A 278 -9.68 4.05 -4.96
C GLY A 278 -8.76 4.81 -4.00
N ALA A 279 -7.55 4.33 -3.79
CA ALA A 279 -6.58 4.93 -2.88
C ALA A 279 -5.33 5.38 -3.65
N ILE A 280 -4.97 6.65 -3.55
CA ILE A 280 -3.82 7.23 -4.25
C ILE A 280 -2.79 7.70 -3.21
N GLY A 281 -1.56 7.21 -3.36
CA GLY A 281 -0.47 7.39 -2.41
C GLY A 281 0.54 8.47 -2.76
N VAL A 282 1.52 8.62 -1.87
CA VAL A 282 2.64 9.56 -1.95
C VAL A 282 3.98 8.82 -2.02
N TRP A 283 5.06 9.57 -2.28
CA TRP A 283 6.42 9.04 -2.43
C TRP A 283 7.33 9.26 -1.22
N ASN A 284 6.96 10.15 -0.30
CA ASN A 284 7.82 10.51 0.83
C ASN A 284 7.72 9.52 1.99
N TYR A 285 6.58 8.85 2.16
CA TYR A 285 6.38 7.73 3.10
C TYR A 285 5.56 6.62 2.42
N PRO A 286 6.09 5.96 1.37
CA PRO A 286 5.33 5.08 0.48
C PRO A 286 4.55 3.98 1.20
N MET A 287 5.21 3.19 2.05
CA MET A 287 4.56 2.05 2.71
C MET A 287 3.73 2.49 3.91
N LEU A 288 4.23 3.43 4.71
CA LEU A 288 3.54 3.93 5.90
C LEU A 288 2.20 4.57 5.53
N THR A 289 2.16 5.49 4.57
CA THR A 289 0.89 6.12 4.15
C THR A 289 -0.03 5.16 3.38
N ALA A 290 0.53 4.15 2.68
CA ALA A 290 -0.28 3.06 2.13
C ALA A 290 -1.00 2.30 3.26
N SER A 291 -0.30 1.99 4.35
CA SER A 291 -0.88 1.29 5.50
C SER A 291 -2.03 2.08 6.14
N TRP A 292 -1.89 3.41 6.25
CA TRP A 292 -2.91 4.31 6.81
C TRP A 292 -4.23 4.30 6.03
N LYS A 293 -4.17 3.96 4.73
CA LYS A 293 -5.34 3.83 3.85
C LYS A 293 -5.86 2.39 3.79
N ILE A 294 -4.95 1.44 3.57
CA ILE A 294 -5.29 0.05 3.29
C ILE A 294 -5.83 -0.64 4.55
N ALA A 295 -5.17 -0.48 5.70
CA ALA A 295 -5.57 -1.16 6.93
C ALA A 295 -7.02 -0.85 7.37
N PRO A 296 -7.44 0.42 7.53
CA PRO A 296 -8.82 0.71 7.91
C PRO A 296 -9.83 0.36 6.80
N ALA A 297 -9.48 0.51 5.53
CA ALA A 297 -10.35 0.12 4.42
C ALA A 297 -10.66 -1.39 4.44
N LEU A 298 -9.62 -2.22 4.57
CA LEU A 298 -9.76 -3.67 4.68
C LEU A 298 -10.54 -4.06 5.94
N MET A 299 -10.27 -3.40 7.08
CA MET A 299 -10.96 -3.66 8.33
C MET A 299 -12.48 -3.42 8.24
N CYS A 300 -12.89 -2.34 7.56
CA CYS A 300 -14.30 -2.05 7.28
C CYS A 300 -14.93 -2.96 6.22
N GLY A 301 -14.17 -3.86 5.58
CA GLY A 301 -14.69 -4.82 4.60
C GLY A 301 -14.66 -4.32 3.15
N ASN A 302 -13.87 -3.29 2.84
CA ASN A 302 -13.72 -2.78 1.48
C ASN A 302 -12.67 -3.60 0.69
N ALA A 303 -12.78 -3.59 -0.63
CA ALA A 303 -11.66 -3.87 -1.52
C ALA A 303 -10.96 -2.56 -1.88
N VAL A 304 -9.66 -2.62 -2.19
CA VAL A 304 -8.81 -1.45 -2.40
C VAL A 304 -8.06 -1.58 -3.72
N LEU A 305 -8.20 -0.57 -4.57
CA LEU A 305 -7.26 -0.31 -5.67
C LEU A 305 -6.31 0.80 -5.21
N TYR A 306 -5.06 0.45 -4.97
CA TYR A 306 -4.03 1.41 -4.55
C TYR A 306 -3.13 1.79 -5.73
N LYS A 307 -2.97 3.09 -5.95
CA LYS A 307 -2.01 3.65 -6.90
C LYS A 307 -0.90 4.39 -6.13
N PRO A 308 0.29 3.82 -5.96
CA PRO A 308 1.40 4.54 -5.34
C PRO A 308 1.88 5.69 -6.24
N SER A 309 2.78 6.51 -5.71
CA SER A 309 3.49 7.48 -6.53
C SER A 309 4.45 6.77 -7.49
N PRO A 310 4.60 7.24 -8.76
CA PRO A 310 5.59 6.67 -9.68
C PRO A 310 7.04 6.87 -9.22
N PHE A 311 7.30 7.77 -8.27
CA PHE A 311 8.65 8.03 -7.76
C PHE A 311 9.14 7.00 -6.74
N ALA A 312 8.23 6.36 -6.00
CA ALA A 312 8.59 5.33 -5.02
C ALA A 312 7.49 4.26 -4.91
N PRO A 313 7.38 3.36 -5.91
CA PRO A 313 6.27 2.40 -5.99
C PRO A 313 6.53 1.03 -5.36
N ILE A 314 7.77 0.69 -4.99
CA ILE A 314 8.23 -0.69 -4.83
C ILE A 314 7.63 -1.36 -3.59
N THR A 315 7.73 -0.72 -2.42
CA THR A 315 7.32 -1.31 -1.14
C THR A 315 5.82 -1.53 -1.05
N SER A 316 5.01 -0.75 -1.77
CA SER A 316 3.56 -0.97 -1.86
C SER A 316 3.19 -2.32 -2.49
N VAL A 317 4.00 -2.81 -3.43
CA VAL A 317 3.82 -4.13 -4.06
C VAL A 317 4.18 -5.24 -3.07
N VAL A 318 5.27 -5.05 -2.31
CA VAL A 318 5.68 -6.01 -1.28
C VAL A 318 4.64 -6.06 -0.16
N LEU A 319 4.05 -4.93 0.23
CA LEU A 319 2.93 -4.88 1.18
C LEU A 319 1.74 -5.73 0.70
N ALA A 320 1.41 -5.70 -0.59
CA ALA A 320 0.34 -6.53 -1.13
C ALA A 320 0.67 -8.03 -1.06
N GLN A 321 1.94 -8.41 -1.31
CA GLN A 321 2.40 -9.79 -1.12
C GLN A 321 2.35 -10.21 0.36
N ILE A 322 2.67 -9.31 1.28
CA ILE A 322 2.58 -9.57 2.73
C ILE A 322 1.12 -9.81 3.13
N LEU A 323 0.19 -8.95 2.69
CA LEU A 323 -1.23 -9.11 2.98
C LEU A 323 -1.79 -10.39 2.37
N GLN A 324 -1.37 -10.76 1.16
CA GLN A 324 -1.71 -12.06 0.57
C GLN A 324 -1.18 -13.22 1.43
N ALA A 325 0.10 -13.16 1.84
CA ALA A 325 0.70 -14.18 2.72
C ALA A 325 0.02 -14.24 4.10
N ALA A 326 -0.56 -13.14 4.56
CA ALA A 326 -1.35 -13.06 5.78
C ALA A 326 -2.78 -13.63 5.63
N GLY A 327 -3.19 -14.02 4.43
CA GLY A 327 -4.49 -14.63 4.14
C GLY A 327 -5.53 -13.68 3.55
N LEU A 328 -5.13 -12.50 3.05
CA LEU A 328 -6.03 -11.63 2.30
C LEU A 328 -6.44 -12.32 0.98
N PRO A 329 -7.74 -12.42 0.66
CA PRO A 329 -8.18 -13.05 -0.58
C PRO A 329 -7.68 -12.31 -1.82
N ASP A 330 -7.33 -13.06 -2.87
CA ASP A 330 -6.84 -12.51 -4.13
C ASP A 330 -7.84 -11.54 -4.75
N GLY A 331 -7.36 -10.36 -5.16
CA GLY A 331 -8.19 -9.31 -5.77
C GLY A 331 -8.82 -8.32 -4.79
N VAL A 332 -8.81 -8.61 -3.47
CA VAL A 332 -9.29 -7.64 -2.45
C VAL A 332 -8.37 -6.42 -2.38
N LEU A 333 -7.07 -6.60 -2.56
CA LEU A 333 -6.10 -5.52 -2.76
C LEU A 333 -5.45 -5.68 -4.14
N SER A 334 -5.44 -4.60 -4.90
CA SER A 334 -4.69 -4.49 -6.14
C SER A 334 -3.81 -3.25 -6.13
N ILE A 335 -2.57 -3.38 -6.61
CA ILE A 335 -1.60 -2.29 -6.75
C ILE A 335 -1.44 -1.99 -8.23
N LEU A 336 -1.83 -0.79 -8.67
CA LEU A 336 -1.74 -0.38 -10.06
C LEU A 336 -0.77 0.80 -10.20
N GLN A 337 0.23 0.63 -11.05
CA GLN A 337 1.25 1.64 -11.30
C GLN A 337 0.83 2.59 -12.41
N GLY A 338 1.25 3.85 -12.32
CA GLY A 338 1.03 4.83 -13.37
C GLY A 338 1.09 6.26 -12.89
N GLU A 339 1.10 7.17 -13.86
CA GLU A 339 1.17 8.61 -13.65
C GLU A 339 -0.20 9.22 -13.33
N GLY A 340 -0.39 10.51 -13.62
CA GLY A 340 -1.60 11.26 -13.29
C GLY A 340 -2.85 10.68 -13.95
N GLU A 341 -2.75 10.22 -15.20
CA GLU A 341 -3.89 9.68 -15.96
C GLU A 341 -4.44 8.39 -15.36
N THR A 342 -3.57 7.52 -14.83
CA THR A 342 -4.00 6.32 -14.10
C THR A 342 -4.75 6.70 -12.83
N GLY A 343 -4.28 7.73 -12.11
CA GLY A 343 -4.99 8.26 -10.93
C GLY A 343 -6.35 8.88 -11.28
N GLN A 344 -6.41 9.65 -12.38
CA GLN A 344 -7.66 10.23 -12.88
C GLN A 344 -8.67 9.15 -13.26
N ALA A 345 -8.24 8.12 -13.99
CA ALA A 345 -9.09 7.00 -14.38
C ALA A 345 -9.69 6.27 -13.15
N ILE A 346 -8.89 6.05 -12.10
CA ILE A 346 -9.38 5.52 -10.81
C ILE A 346 -10.44 6.45 -10.20
N CYS A 347 -10.19 7.76 -10.15
CA CYS A 347 -11.14 8.72 -9.58
C CYS A 347 -12.46 8.78 -10.35
N GLU A 348 -12.45 8.58 -11.67
CA GLU A 348 -13.62 8.70 -12.54
C GLU A 348 -14.39 7.37 -12.68
N HIS A 349 -13.76 6.22 -12.41
CA HIS A 349 -14.32 4.89 -12.64
C HIS A 349 -15.65 4.64 -11.89
N ALA A 350 -16.68 4.11 -12.57
CA ALA A 350 -18.03 3.99 -12.02
C ALA A 350 -18.16 2.96 -10.88
N GLY A 351 -17.35 1.90 -10.89
CA GLY A 351 -17.33 0.88 -9.85
C GLY A 351 -16.54 1.24 -8.59
N ILE A 352 -15.98 2.46 -8.50
CA ILE A 352 -15.26 2.94 -7.32
C ILE A 352 -16.17 3.87 -6.53
N ASN A 353 -16.41 3.53 -5.26
CA ASN A 353 -17.45 4.13 -4.43
C ASN A 353 -16.90 5.17 -3.45
N LYS A 354 -15.59 5.21 -3.23
CA LYS A 354 -14.89 6.19 -2.39
C LYS A 354 -13.48 6.41 -2.93
N VAL A 355 -12.98 7.63 -2.81
CA VAL A 355 -11.58 7.96 -3.10
C VAL A 355 -10.86 8.46 -1.84
N THR A 356 -9.60 8.08 -1.67
CA THR A 356 -8.69 8.71 -0.71
C THR A 356 -7.40 9.09 -1.41
N PHE A 357 -6.91 10.29 -1.14
CA PHE A 357 -5.70 10.83 -1.75
C PHE A 357 -4.84 11.53 -0.70
N THR A 358 -3.54 11.29 -0.78
CA THR A 358 -2.53 12.11 -0.12
C THR A 358 -1.65 12.76 -1.19
N GLY A 359 -1.35 14.06 -1.06
CA GLY A 359 -0.47 14.77 -1.99
C GLY A 359 -0.67 16.28 -2.02
N SER A 360 -0.42 16.92 -3.16
CA SER A 360 -0.51 18.40 -3.26
C SER A 360 -1.96 18.90 -3.32
N THR A 361 -2.20 20.11 -2.81
CA THR A 361 -3.53 20.76 -2.87
C THR A 361 -4.03 20.95 -4.30
N ALA A 362 -3.14 21.27 -5.24
CA ALA A 362 -3.50 21.40 -6.65
C ALA A 362 -4.04 20.09 -7.24
N THR A 363 -3.42 18.95 -6.92
CA THR A 363 -3.90 17.64 -7.36
C THR A 363 -5.15 17.21 -6.59
N GLY A 364 -5.24 17.50 -5.29
CA GLY A 364 -6.43 17.25 -4.48
C GLY A 364 -7.69 17.93 -5.06
N SER A 365 -7.56 19.18 -5.51
CA SER A 365 -8.64 19.91 -6.19
C SER A 365 -9.10 19.21 -7.48
N LYS A 366 -8.15 18.75 -8.31
CA LYS A 366 -8.45 17.98 -9.53
C LYS A 366 -9.17 16.66 -9.21
N ILE A 367 -8.76 15.98 -8.13
CA ILE A 367 -9.39 14.74 -7.69
C ILE A 367 -10.84 14.96 -7.26
N LEU A 368 -11.13 16.05 -6.54
CA LEU A 368 -12.52 16.41 -6.19
C LEU A 368 -13.35 16.63 -7.44
N ALA A 369 -12.82 17.37 -8.42
CA ALA A 369 -13.49 17.57 -9.69
C ALA A 369 -13.79 16.22 -10.36
N SER A 370 -12.79 15.36 -10.56
CA SER A 370 -12.95 14.02 -11.14
C SER A 370 -13.95 13.13 -10.39
N CYS A 371 -14.01 13.20 -9.06
CA CYS A 371 -14.96 12.44 -8.25
C CYS A 371 -16.42 12.90 -8.37
N SER A 372 -16.63 14.11 -8.91
CA SER A 372 -17.96 14.69 -9.18
C SER A 372 -18.40 14.55 -10.65
N LEU A 373 -17.51 14.08 -11.53
CA LEU A 373 -17.82 13.92 -12.96
C LEU A 373 -18.77 12.73 -13.20
N LEU A 374 -19.41 12.75 -14.37
CA LEU A 374 -20.28 11.69 -14.88
C LEU A 374 -21.48 11.41 -13.96
N ASP A 375 -22.06 12.47 -13.40
CA ASP A 375 -23.23 12.46 -12.51
C ASP A 375 -23.07 11.57 -11.26
N ARG A 376 -21.84 11.47 -10.76
CA ARG A 376 -21.50 10.71 -9.55
C ARG A 376 -21.06 11.65 -8.43
N ILE A 377 -21.36 11.26 -7.20
CA ILE A 377 -20.90 11.97 -6.00
C ILE A 377 -20.18 10.93 -5.13
N LYS A 378 -18.85 10.90 -5.22
CA LYS A 378 -18.04 9.99 -4.40
C LYS A 378 -17.54 10.73 -3.15
N PRO A 379 -17.67 10.17 -1.94
CA PRO A 379 -16.97 10.68 -0.78
C PRO A 379 -15.46 10.64 -1.02
N VAL A 380 -14.77 11.70 -0.61
CA VAL A 380 -13.32 11.83 -0.74
C VAL A 380 -12.70 12.07 0.62
N THR A 381 -11.53 11.48 0.88
CA THR A 381 -10.65 11.86 1.98
C THR A 381 -9.39 12.45 1.39
N LEU A 382 -9.04 13.67 1.77
CA LEU A 382 -7.89 14.40 1.25
C LEU A 382 -6.94 14.74 2.39
N GLU A 383 -5.72 14.25 2.30
CA GLU A 383 -4.58 14.69 3.12
C GLU A 383 -3.60 15.47 2.24
N LEU A 384 -3.58 16.79 2.43
CA LEU A 384 -2.85 17.69 1.55
C LEU A 384 -1.70 18.38 2.28
N GLY A 385 -0.89 19.10 1.53
CA GLY A 385 0.28 19.82 2.04
C GLY A 385 0.00 20.84 3.15
N GLY A 386 1.09 21.38 3.69
CA GLY A 386 1.08 22.29 4.83
C GLY A 386 2.02 23.48 4.70
N LYS A 387 1.75 24.53 5.47
CA LYS A 387 2.71 25.58 5.81
C LYS A 387 2.74 25.78 7.32
N SER A 388 3.00 24.68 8.01
CA SER A 388 2.92 24.58 9.46
C SER A 388 3.90 25.51 10.16
N ALA A 389 3.52 25.93 11.37
CA ALA A 389 4.31 26.81 12.22
C ALA A 389 4.70 26.12 13.53
N MET A 390 5.89 26.42 14.02
CA MET A 390 6.37 26.04 15.34
C MET A 390 6.68 27.32 16.12
N ILE A 391 6.00 27.51 17.25
CA ILE A 391 6.17 28.67 18.14
C ILE A 391 7.14 28.29 19.26
N VAL A 392 8.24 29.02 19.38
CA VAL A 392 9.22 28.93 20.48
C VAL A 392 9.02 30.13 21.39
N CYS A 393 8.37 29.90 22.54
CA CYS A 393 8.05 30.94 23.53
C CYS A 393 9.29 31.42 24.30
N GLU A 394 9.14 32.53 25.03
CA GLU A 394 10.24 33.14 25.80
C GLU A 394 10.83 32.22 26.88
N ASP A 395 10.02 31.32 27.44
CA ASP A 395 10.37 30.40 28.52
C ASP A 395 10.70 28.99 28.00
N ALA A 396 10.75 28.82 26.68
CA ALA A 396 11.05 27.54 26.05
C ALA A 396 12.45 27.05 26.46
N ASP A 397 12.57 25.73 26.63
CA ASP A 397 13.89 25.12 26.68
C ASP A 397 14.51 25.17 25.28
N ILE A 398 15.54 25.99 25.11
CA ILE A 398 16.13 26.27 23.80
C ILE A 398 16.77 25.03 23.18
N ASP A 399 17.38 24.14 23.97
CA ASP A 399 18.02 22.94 23.41
C ASP A 399 16.97 21.94 22.92
N VAL A 400 15.86 21.81 23.65
CA VAL A 400 14.70 21.01 23.23
C VAL A 400 14.03 21.64 22.00
N ALA A 401 13.84 22.96 21.99
CA ALA A 401 13.22 23.67 20.86
C ALA A 401 14.08 23.56 19.58
N VAL A 402 15.42 23.66 19.70
CA VAL A 402 16.32 23.47 18.56
C VAL A 402 16.18 22.04 18.02
N THR A 403 16.19 21.02 18.88
CA THR A 403 15.99 19.63 18.47
C THR A 403 14.64 19.44 17.76
N GLY A 404 13.57 20.00 18.34
CA GLY A 404 12.24 20.01 17.75
C GLY A 404 12.21 20.68 16.37
N ALA A 405 12.90 21.81 16.20
CA ALA A 405 12.96 22.51 14.92
C ALA A 405 13.68 21.69 13.84
N LEU A 406 14.78 21.01 14.18
CA LEU A 406 15.48 20.10 13.26
C LEU A 406 14.57 18.94 12.83
N MET A 407 13.89 18.29 13.78
CA MET A 407 12.91 17.23 13.50
C MET A 407 11.75 17.74 12.63
N ALA A 408 11.30 18.97 12.87
CA ALA A 408 10.18 19.59 12.16
C ALA A 408 10.54 20.13 10.77
N ASN A 409 11.79 20.03 10.32
CA ASN A 409 12.23 20.63 9.05
C ASN A 409 13.14 19.76 8.20
N PHE A 410 13.94 18.87 8.80
CA PHE A 410 15.01 18.15 8.08
C PHE A 410 14.85 16.63 8.10
N PHE A 411 13.93 16.11 8.92
CA PHE A 411 13.51 14.70 8.86
C PHE A 411 13.02 14.35 7.45
N ALA A 412 13.39 13.18 6.92
CA ALA A 412 13.15 12.76 5.54
C ALA A 412 13.49 13.85 4.50
N GLN A 413 14.68 14.46 4.60
CA GLN A 413 15.15 15.57 3.73
C GLN A 413 14.20 16.79 3.68
N GLY A 414 13.36 16.96 4.69
CA GLY A 414 12.33 18.00 4.73
C GLY A 414 11.09 17.72 3.87
N GLU A 415 10.96 16.51 3.34
CA GLU A 415 9.87 16.05 2.48
C GLU A 415 8.71 15.49 3.32
N VAL A 416 8.24 16.25 4.31
CA VAL A 416 7.17 15.84 5.25
C VAL A 416 6.07 16.89 5.25
N CYS A 417 4.81 16.45 5.09
CA CYS A 417 3.66 17.35 5.00
C CYS A 417 3.45 18.19 6.27
N SER A 418 3.70 17.61 7.45
CA SER A 418 3.51 18.29 8.74
C SER A 418 4.65 19.24 9.13
N ASN A 419 5.74 19.30 8.38
CA ASN A 419 6.93 20.08 8.74
C ASN A 419 6.62 21.55 9.05
N ALA A 420 7.06 22.02 10.22
CA ALA A 420 6.96 23.42 10.60
C ALA A 420 8.02 24.27 9.91
N SER A 421 7.83 24.51 8.62
CA SER A 421 8.73 25.37 7.83
C SER A 421 8.75 26.83 8.30
N LYS A 422 7.75 27.30 9.06
CA LYS A 422 7.78 28.58 9.78
C LYS A 422 8.13 28.35 11.25
N VAL A 423 9.38 28.60 11.65
CA VAL A 423 9.81 28.56 13.05
C VAL A 423 9.75 29.98 13.62
N LEU A 424 8.70 30.24 14.38
CA LEU A 424 8.43 31.52 15.04
C LEU A 424 9.12 31.52 16.39
N VAL A 425 10.04 32.46 16.63
CA VAL A 425 10.87 32.47 17.85
C VAL A 425 10.72 33.81 18.57
N HIS A 426 10.47 33.76 19.87
CA HIS A 426 10.32 34.98 20.66
C HIS A 426 11.62 35.79 20.66
N VAL A 427 11.52 37.13 20.55
CA VAL A 427 12.68 38.03 20.46
C VAL A 427 13.69 37.87 21.60
N SER A 428 13.25 37.50 22.81
CA SER A 428 14.11 37.32 23.98
C SER A 428 15.10 36.15 23.85
N CYS A 429 14.79 35.14 23.03
CA CYS A 429 15.61 33.94 22.84
C CYS A 429 16.05 33.74 21.38
N TYR A 430 15.75 34.69 20.50
CA TYR A 430 15.99 34.61 19.06
C TYR A 430 17.44 34.32 18.69
N ASP A 431 18.37 35.13 19.22
CA ASP A 431 19.79 35.01 18.86
C ASP A 431 20.42 33.72 19.37
N GLU A 432 20.07 33.29 20.59
CA GLU A 432 20.57 32.03 21.14
C GLU A 432 20.07 30.84 20.31
N PHE A 433 18.75 30.79 20.05
CA PHE A 433 18.14 29.76 19.23
C PHE A 433 18.77 29.70 17.84
N ARG A 434 18.87 30.86 17.16
CA ARG A 434 19.45 31.01 15.81
C ARG A 434 20.89 30.51 15.75
N GLN A 435 21.73 30.85 16.72
CA GLN A 435 23.12 30.37 16.76
C GLN A 435 23.20 28.85 16.95
N LYS A 436 22.41 28.30 17.89
CA LYS A 436 22.41 26.87 18.20
C LYS A 436 21.88 26.03 17.03
N VAL A 437 20.75 26.41 16.43
CA VAL A 437 20.15 25.67 15.32
C VAL A 437 21.07 25.68 14.09
N VAL A 438 21.69 26.81 13.74
CA VAL A 438 22.66 26.87 12.62
C VAL A 438 23.87 25.99 12.90
N LYS A 439 24.40 25.99 14.13
CA LYS A 439 25.52 25.14 14.51
C LYS A 439 25.17 23.65 14.39
N GLN A 440 24.01 23.23 14.88
CA GLN A 440 23.59 21.83 14.81
C GLN A 440 23.31 21.39 13.37
N THR A 441 22.65 22.22 12.58
CA THR A 441 22.37 21.94 11.16
C THR A 441 23.64 21.71 10.35
N LYS A 442 24.69 22.52 10.56
CA LYS A 442 25.99 22.35 9.89
C LYS A 442 26.70 21.04 10.25
N ASN A 443 26.34 20.42 11.37
CA ASN A 443 26.91 19.16 11.83
C ASN A 443 26.12 17.93 11.38
N LEU A 444 25.00 18.08 10.68
CA LEU A 444 24.22 16.96 10.17
C LEU A 444 25.01 16.21 9.10
N ALA A 445 25.13 14.90 9.27
CA ALA A 445 25.81 14.03 8.30
C ALA A 445 24.92 13.79 7.08
N ILE A 446 25.35 14.30 5.93
CA ILE A 446 24.73 14.10 4.62
C ILE A 446 25.52 13.01 3.90
N GLY A 447 24.88 11.93 3.44
CA GLY A 447 25.62 10.78 2.91
C GLY A 447 24.75 9.68 2.31
N ASP A 448 25.34 8.50 2.08
CA ASP A 448 24.59 7.33 1.61
C ASP A 448 23.49 7.01 2.64
N PRO A 449 22.20 7.02 2.25
CA PRO A 449 21.12 6.79 3.20
C PRO A 449 21.13 5.37 3.79
N LEU A 450 21.87 4.42 3.21
CA LEU A 450 22.03 3.08 3.75
C LEU A 450 23.00 3.00 4.95
N LEU A 451 23.75 4.07 5.23
CA LEU A 451 24.68 4.12 6.36
C LEU A 451 24.00 4.65 7.63
N LYS A 452 24.33 4.04 8.77
CA LYS A 452 23.72 4.34 10.08
C LYS A 452 24.00 5.76 10.57
N GLU A 453 25.18 6.28 10.24
CA GLU A 453 25.64 7.62 10.60
C GLU A 453 24.91 8.72 9.83
N THR A 454 24.35 8.43 8.65
CA THR A 454 23.66 9.41 7.82
C THR A 454 22.41 9.93 8.52
N LYS A 455 22.22 11.25 8.48
CA LYS A 455 21.07 11.96 9.04
C LYS A 455 20.24 12.69 7.99
N ILE A 456 20.81 12.94 6.81
CA ILE A 456 20.14 13.53 5.67
C ILE A 456 20.49 12.69 4.44
N GLY A 457 19.47 12.09 3.82
CA GLY A 457 19.61 11.26 2.63
C GLY A 457 19.52 12.05 1.32
N ALA A 458 19.11 11.37 0.25
CA ALA A 458 18.87 11.97 -1.06
C ALA A 458 17.41 12.40 -1.20
N THR A 459 17.18 13.58 -1.77
CA THR A 459 15.86 14.09 -2.18
C THR A 459 15.27 13.16 -3.25
N ILE A 460 13.94 12.99 -3.27
CA ILE A 460 13.28 11.97 -4.12
C ILE A 460 13.65 12.01 -5.61
N SER A 461 13.87 13.19 -6.18
CA SER A 461 14.20 13.36 -7.59
C SER A 461 15.05 14.58 -7.85
N ARG A 462 15.72 14.60 -9.03
CA ARG A 462 16.50 15.74 -9.49
C ARG A 462 15.62 16.99 -9.69
N GLU A 463 14.42 16.80 -10.22
CA GLU A 463 13.44 17.88 -10.43
C GLU A 463 13.01 18.49 -9.10
N HIS A 464 12.76 17.66 -8.08
CA HIS A 464 12.33 18.13 -6.77
C HIS A 464 13.48 18.84 -6.04
N LEU A 465 14.71 18.33 -6.12
CA LEU A 465 15.90 19.01 -5.61
C LEU A 465 16.04 20.42 -6.24
N ASN A 466 15.91 20.51 -7.56
CA ASN A 466 16.00 21.79 -8.27
C ASN A 466 14.87 22.75 -7.87
N LYS A 467 13.65 22.24 -7.67
CA LYS A 467 12.53 23.02 -7.14
C LYS A 467 12.89 23.65 -5.79
N VAL A 468 13.38 22.85 -4.84
CA VAL A 468 13.75 23.35 -3.50
C VAL A 468 14.84 24.43 -3.59
N LYS A 469 15.88 24.20 -4.39
CA LYS A 469 16.94 25.20 -4.63
C LYS A 469 16.40 26.50 -5.20
N THR A 470 15.45 26.44 -6.12
CA THR A 470 14.81 27.63 -6.69
C THR A 470 14.05 28.42 -5.64
N TYR A 471 13.31 27.78 -4.72
CA TYR A 471 12.67 28.50 -3.61
C TYR A 471 13.68 29.22 -2.72
N ILE A 472 14.81 28.56 -2.39
CA ILE A 472 15.86 29.14 -1.56
C ILE A 472 16.49 30.34 -2.27
N SER A 473 16.84 30.21 -3.55
CA SER A 473 17.46 31.29 -4.32
C SER A 473 16.51 32.46 -4.56
N GLU A 474 15.24 32.21 -4.87
CA GLU A 474 14.19 33.23 -4.98
C GLU A 474 14.02 33.99 -3.65
N ALA A 475 14.02 33.29 -2.52
CA ALA A 475 13.91 33.92 -1.20
C ALA A 475 15.10 34.87 -0.93
N VAL A 476 16.33 34.45 -1.25
CA VAL A 476 17.52 35.31 -1.11
C VAL A 476 17.43 36.54 -2.02
N GLN A 477 16.96 36.38 -3.26
CA GLN A 477 16.70 37.51 -4.17
C GLN A 477 15.63 38.47 -3.64
N GLN A 478 14.65 37.96 -2.88
CA GLN A 478 13.60 38.73 -2.21
C GLN A 478 14.06 39.38 -0.89
N GLY A 479 15.33 39.22 -0.51
CA GLY A 479 15.93 39.86 0.66
C GLY A 479 16.09 38.94 1.88
N ALA A 480 15.78 37.65 1.78
CA ALA A 480 16.04 36.70 2.86
C ALA A 480 17.56 36.52 3.05
N LYS A 481 17.96 36.28 4.29
CA LYS A 481 19.35 35.97 4.63
C LYS A 481 19.52 34.47 4.79
N LEU A 482 20.33 33.86 3.91
CA LEU A 482 20.74 32.46 4.03
C LEU A 482 21.80 32.32 5.13
N LEU A 483 21.49 31.61 6.22
CA LEU A 483 22.41 31.40 7.35
C LEU A 483 23.34 30.20 7.14
N CYS A 484 22.86 29.15 6.45
CA CYS A 484 23.62 27.98 6.03
C CYS A 484 22.86 27.13 5.00
N GLY A 485 23.57 26.26 4.30
CA GLY A 485 23.03 25.20 3.44
C GLY A 485 22.36 25.69 2.16
N GLY A 486 21.52 24.85 1.56
CA GLY A 486 20.89 25.11 0.26
C GLY A 486 21.77 24.76 -0.94
N ASP A 487 22.94 24.18 -0.70
CA ASP A 487 23.90 23.76 -1.71
C ASP A 487 23.74 22.28 -2.05
N GLU A 488 23.96 21.93 -3.32
CA GLU A 488 24.11 20.53 -3.74
C GLU A 488 25.37 19.93 -3.12
N VAL A 489 25.24 18.69 -2.63
CA VAL A 489 26.33 17.97 -1.99
C VAL A 489 26.77 16.81 -2.88
N LYS A 490 28.08 16.69 -3.12
CA LYS A 490 28.64 15.51 -3.80
C LYS A 490 29.05 14.47 -2.76
N VAL A 491 28.31 13.37 -2.68
CA VAL A 491 28.65 12.23 -1.82
C VAL A 491 29.61 11.31 -2.59
N LYS A 492 30.75 10.99 -1.98
CA LYS A 492 31.80 10.18 -2.62
C LYS A 492 31.28 8.80 -3.01
N GLY A 493 31.45 8.41 -4.27
CA GLY A 493 30.96 7.15 -4.85
C GLY A 493 29.46 7.16 -5.19
N LEU A 494 28.79 8.30 -4.98
CA LEU A 494 27.35 8.52 -5.21
C LEU A 494 27.14 9.91 -5.85
N GLU A 495 28.07 10.36 -6.68
CA GLU A 495 28.12 11.73 -7.20
C GLU A 495 26.91 12.11 -8.07
N ASN A 496 26.21 11.11 -8.60
CA ASN A 496 25.00 11.28 -9.42
C ASN A 496 23.70 11.35 -8.57
N GLY A 497 23.78 11.10 -7.27
CA GLY A 497 22.64 11.17 -6.35
C GLY A 497 22.12 12.59 -6.13
N TYR A 498 20.94 12.67 -5.51
CA TYR A 498 20.16 13.91 -5.39
C TYR A 498 20.30 14.52 -3.99
N TYR A 499 21.50 14.95 -3.61
CA TYR A 499 21.78 15.43 -2.25
C TYR A 499 21.75 16.96 -2.15
N LEU A 500 20.98 17.46 -1.18
CA LEU A 500 20.87 18.88 -0.87
C LEU A 500 21.18 19.12 0.61
N SER A 501 22.03 20.09 0.90
CA SER A 501 22.32 20.49 2.28
C SER A 501 21.14 21.27 2.90
N PRO A 502 20.74 20.99 4.16
CA PRO A 502 19.62 21.66 4.79
C PRO A 502 19.83 23.18 4.93
N ALA A 503 18.87 23.96 4.44
CA ALA A 503 18.93 25.41 4.44
C ALA A 503 18.22 26.03 5.65
N ILE A 504 18.81 27.09 6.21
CA ILE A 504 18.16 27.96 7.19
C ILE A 504 18.15 29.39 6.65
N LEU A 505 16.96 29.96 6.57
CA LEU A 505 16.74 31.33 6.13
C LEU A 505 16.18 32.19 7.26
N ASP A 506 16.62 33.43 7.28
CA ASP A 506 16.29 34.49 8.24
C ASP A 506 15.86 35.74 7.47
N SER A 507 15.45 36.80 8.16
CA SER A 507 14.96 38.05 7.56
C SER A 507 13.77 37.81 6.62
N ILE A 508 12.89 36.89 7.01
CA ILE A 508 11.71 36.48 6.25
C ILE A 508 10.58 37.49 6.49
N ASN A 509 9.91 37.88 5.41
CA ASN A 509 8.69 38.68 5.48
C ASN A 509 7.51 37.97 4.80
N GLU A 510 6.31 38.40 5.17
CA GLU A 510 5.05 37.82 4.72
C GLU A 510 4.83 37.88 3.20
N GLN A 511 5.54 38.75 2.47
CA GLN A 511 5.39 38.89 1.01
C GLN A 511 6.30 37.96 0.21
N MET A 512 7.26 37.32 0.87
CA MET A 512 8.10 36.33 0.22
C MET A 512 7.29 35.10 -0.17
N LYS A 513 7.53 34.57 -1.36
CA LYS A 513 6.86 33.36 -1.84
C LYS A 513 7.11 32.16 -0.92
N ILE A 514 8.35 32.03 -0.43
CA ILE A 514 8.75 30.96 0.50
C ILE A 514 7.99 31.00 1.82
N TYR A 515 7.46 32.16 2.25
CA TYR A 515 6.65 32.29 3.45
C TYR A 515 5.22 31.73 3.25
N LYS A 516 4.65 31.88 2.04
CA LYS A 516 3.27 31.47 1.72
C LYS A 516 3.16 30.04 1.22
N GLU A 517 4.15 29.59 0.45
CA GLU A 517 4.08 28.33 -0.30
C GLU A 517 4.82 27.17 0.37
N GLU A 518 4.33 25.95 0.13
CA GLU A 518 4.97 24.72 0.57
C GLU A 518 6.15 24.38 -0.35
N VAL A 519 7.37 24.43 0.22
CA VAL A 519 8.60 24.06 -0.47
C VAL A 519 8.71 22.53 -0.60
N PHE A 520 8.34 21.83 0.48
CA PHE A 520 8.43 20.37 0.63
C PHE A 520 9.86 19.82 0.52
N GLY A 521 10.82 20.48 1.15
CA GLY A 521 12.22 20.07 1.24
C GLY A 521 12.92 20.79 2.38
N ALA A 522 14.20 20.47 2.62
CA ALA A 522 14.98 20.95 3.75
C ALA A 522 15.29 22.46 3.71
N ALA A 523 14.28 23.29 4.00
CA ALA A 523 14.37 24.75 4.08
C ALA A 523 13.55 25.26 5.28
N MET A 524 14.25 25.68 6.33
CA MET A 524 13.67 26.23 7.56
C MET A 524 13.65 27.75 7.52
N LEU A 525 12.52 28.37 7.86
CA LEU A 525 12.37 29.82 8.02
C LEU A 525 12.36 30.16 9.51
N ILE A 526 13.29 31.00 9.96
CA ILE A 526 13.29 31.54 11.33
C ILE A 526 12.72 32.96 11.29
N ILE A 527 11.69 33.21 12.10
CA ILE A 527 10.94 34.48 12.07
C ILE A 527 10.73 34.96 13.51
N PRO A 528 11.18 36.19 13.88
CA PRO A 528 11.01 36.70 15.23
C PRO A 528 9.55 37.12 15.50
N PHE A 529 9.10 36.99 16.75
CA PHE A 529 7.85 37.59 17.24
C PHE A 529 8.01 38.20 18.65
N GLN A 530 7.15 39.15 19.01
CA GLN A 530 7.24 39.88 20.29
C GLN A 530 6.18 39.51 21.32
N ASN A 531 4.96 39.18 20.90
CA ASN A 531 3.88 38.79 21.81
C ASN A 531 3.14 37.57 21.26
N ASN A 532 2.36 36.92 22.12
CA ASN A 532 1.68 35.67 21.79
C ASN A 532 0.60 35.85 20.71
N GLU A 533 -0.08 37.00 20.71
CA GLU A 533 -1.08 37.37 19.71
C GLU A 533 -0.48 37.44 18.30
N ASP A 534 0.69 38.07 18.16
CA ASP A 534 1.44 38.12 16.90
C ASP A 534 1.85 36.72 16.44
N ALA A 535 2.37 35.88 17.34
CA ALA A 535 2.74 34.51 17.02
C ALA A 535 1.55 33.68 16.51
N ILE A 536 0.38 33.82 17.13
CA ILE A 536 -0.85 33.16 16.69
C ILE A 536 -1.25 33.67 15.30
N HIS A 537 -1.21 34.99 15.08
CA HIS A 537 -1.55 35.57 13.79
C HIS A 537 -0.63 35.03 12.68
N MET A 538 0.68 35.10 12.88
CA MET A 538 1.69 34.61 11.93
C MET A 538 1.60 33.09 11.70
N ALA A 539 1.29 32.31 12.73
CA ALA A 539 1.10 30.87 12.60
C ALA A 539 -0.13 30.54 11.73
N ASN A 540 -1.24 31.25 11.95
CA ASN A 540 -2.50 31.06 11.25
C ASN A 540 -2.56 31.74 9.87
N ASP A 541 -1.64 32.67 9.58
CA ASP A 541 -1.49 33.36 8.30
C ASP A 541 -0.96 32.41 7.23
N THR A 542 -1.88 31.58 6.76
CA THR A 542 -1.72 30.63 5.68
C THR A 542 -3.07 30.03 5.28
N LEU A 543 -3.19 29.61 4.02
CA LEU A 543 -4.33 28.87 3.50
C LEU A 543 -4.40 27.43 4.05
N TYR A 544 -3.28 26.91 4.55
CA TYR A 544 -3.13 25.56 5.05
C TYR A 544 -3.52 25.43 6.54
N GLY A 545 -3.69 24.20 7.01
CA GLY A 545 -4.06 23.88 8.38
C GLY A 545 -3.76 22.44 8.76
N LEU A 546 -2.60 21.91 8.37
CA LEU A 546 -2.24 20.51 8.66
C LEU A 546 -1.71 20.32 10.08
N ALA A 547 -0.61 20.98 10.41
CA ALA A 547 0.00 20.90 11.73
C ALA A 547 0.44 22.27 12.28
N ALA A 548 0.64 22.35 13.60
CA ALA A 548 1.37 23.42 14.26
C ALA A 548 2.03 22.90 15.54
N GLY A 549 2.95 23.67 16.13
CA GLY A 549 3.59 23.28 17.38
C GLY A 549 3.92 24.46 18.30
N VAL A 550 4.04 24.16 19.59
CA VAL A 550 4.31 25.12 20.66
C VAL A 550 5.38 24.56 21.59
N PHE A 551 6.43 25.33 21.85
CA PHE A 551 7.49 25.01 22.80
C PHE A 551 7.50 26.06 23.92
N THR A 552 7.21 25.62 25.15
CA THR A 552 7.09 26.46 26.35
C THR A 552 7.14 25.56 27.59
N ARG A 553 7.65 26.08 28.71
CA ARG A 553 7.58 25.40 30.01
C ARG A 553 6.28 25.70 30.76
N ASN A 554 5.53 26.70 30.31
CA ASN A 554 4.26 27.11 30.89
C ASN A 554 3.07 26.33 30.29
N LEU A 555 2.50 25.42 31.08
CA LEU A 555 1.35 24.59 30.67
C LEU A 555 0.11 25.41 30.29
N HIS A 556 -0.17 26.50 31.02
CA HIS A 556 -1.32 27.36 30.71
C HIS A 556 -1.14 28.05 29.36
N LEU A 557 0.07 28.54 29.10
CA LEU A 557 0.42 29.14 27.81
C LEU A 557 0.34 28.11 26.68
N ALA A 558 0.88 26.90 26.88
CA ALA A 558 0.78 25.82 25.91
C ALA A 558 -0.67 25.52 25.50
N TYR A 559 -1.56 25.36 26.48
CA TYR A 559 -2.98 25.12 26.22
C TYR A 559 -3.66 26.32 25.53
N SER A 560 -3.37 27.55 25.98
CA SER A 560 -3.93 28.78 25.42
C SER A 560 -3.52 28.98 23.96
N LEU A 561 -2.24 28.78 23.62
CA LEU A 561 -1.74 28.84 22.25
C LEU A 561 -2.33 27.71 21.40
N ALA A 562 -2.26 26.46 21.88
CA ALA A 562 -2.74 25.30 21.16
C ALA A 562 -4.22 25.42 20.75
N SER A 563 -5.07 25.95 21.64
CA SER A 563 -6.51 26.11 21.35
C SER A 563 -6.83 27.19 20.30
N LYS A 564 -5.89 28.08 19.99
CA LYS A 564 -6.04 29.18 19.02
C LYS A 564 -5.38 28.90 17.67
N LEU A 565 -4.65 27.79 17.53
CA LEU A 565 -4.00 27.39 16.29
C LEU A 565 -4.98 26.62 15.39
N HIS A 566 -5.11 27.05 14.14
CA HIS A 566 -6.03 26.48 13.17
C HIS A 566 -5.35 25.37 12.35
N ALA A 567 -5.04 24.25 13.01
CA ALA A 567 -4.48 23.07 12.37
C ALA A 567 -5.06 21.77 12.95
N GLY A 568 -5.04 20.70 12.16
CA GLY A 568 -5.57 19.40 12.60
C GLY A 568 -4.69 18.64 13.57
N ASN A 569 -3.38 18.94 13.61
CA ASN A 569 -2.41 18.32 14.51
C ASN A 569 -1.64 19.40 15.28
N ILE A 570 -1.75 19.43 16.61
CA ILE A 570 -1.04 20.41 17.45
C ILE A 570 -0.04 19.66 18.34
N TYR A 571 1.24 19.99 18.21
CA TYR A 571 2.32 19.40 19.01
C TYR A 571 2.76 20.36 20.12
N VAL A 572 2.91 19.86 21.35
CA VAL A 572 3.42 20.67 22.48
C VAL A 572 4.70 20.03 23.00
N ASN A 573 5.81 20.79 22.97
CA ASN A 573 7.15 20.35 23.36
C ASN A 573 7.64 19.07 22.64
N THR A 574 7.14 18.85 21.43
CA THR A 574 7.53 17.77 20.51
C THR A 574 7.14 18.18 19.08
N PHE A 575 7.49 17.37 18.09
CA PHE A 575 7.05 17.57 16.71
C PHE A 575 7.13 16.28 15.88
N ASN A 576 6.28 16.17 14.85
CA ASN A 576 6.27 15.06 13.86
C ASN A 576 6.06 13.64 14.41
N ILE A 577 5.66 13.48 15.68
CA ILE A 577 5.24 12.18 16.20
C ILE A 577 3.91 11.80 15.55
N THR A 578 3.86 10.61 14.95
CA THR A 578 2.63 10.02 14.42
C THR A 578 2.34 8.71 15.15
N ASN A 579 1.06 8.40 15.35
CA ASN A 579 0.64 7.18 16.02
C ASN A 579 -0.68 6.69 15.40
N ALA A 580 -0.75 5.39 15.10
CA ALA A 580 -1.93 4.78 14.46
C ALA A 580 -3.24 4.98 15.27
N MET A 581 -3.16 5.22 16.57
CA MET A 581 -4.32 5.42 17.44
C MET A 581 -4.91 6.84 17.34
N ILE A 582 -4.14 7.82 16.90
CA ILE A 582 -4.52 9.23 16.93
C ILE A 582 -4.91 9.68 15.51
N PRO A 583 -6.10 10.27 15.31
CA PRO A 583 -6.48 10.80 14.01
C PRO A 583 -5.46 11.82 13.51
N PHE A 584 -4.98 11.63 12.29
CA PHE A 584 -4.12 12.57 11.60
C PHE A 584 -4.90 13.19 10.45
N GLY A 585 -4.90 14.52 10.37
CA GLY A 585 -5.31 15.14 9.13
C GLY A 585 -5.45 16.65 9.11
N GLY A 586 -5.81 17.18 7.94
CA GLY A 586 -5.85 18.61 7.68
C GLY A 586 -7.10 19.35 8.15
N MET A 587 -6.97 20.68 8.21
CA MET A 587 -8.04 21.68 8.18
C MET A 587 -7.81 22.63 6.98
N LYS A 588 -8.80 23.47 6.66
CA LYS A 588 -8.71 24.46 5.56
C LYS A 588 -8.30 23.79 4.23
N GLN A 589 -7.32 24.33 3.51
CA GLN A 589 -6.81 23.77 2.24
C GLN A 589 -5.85 22.58 2.40
N SER A 590 -5.56 22.17 3.65
CA SER A 590 -4.81 20.93 3.92
C SER A 590 -5.69 19.67 3.83
N GLY A 591 -6.97 19.83 3.48
CA GLY A 591 -7.87 18.72 3.19
C GLY A 591 -8.87 18.43 4.31
N PHE A 592 -9.52 17.27 4.21
CA PHE A 592 -10.62 16.87 5.08
C PHE A 592 -10.79 15.33 5.11
N GLY A 593 -11.47 14.87 6.17
CA GLY A 593 -11.39 13.47 6.61
C GLY A 593 -10.15 13.25 7.49
N ARG A 594 -9.98 12.04 7.99
CA ARG A 594 -8.83 11.70 8.85
C ARG A 594 -8.26 10.35 8.45
N GLU A 595 -6.95 10.27 8.47
CA GLU A 595 -6.19 9.02 8.51
C GLU A 595 -5.94 8.64 9.97
N ASN A 596 -5.60 7.38 10.23
CA ASN A 596 -5.38 6.85 11.59
C ASN A 596 -6.58 7.05 12.56
N GLY A 597 -6.43 6.47 13.75
CA GLY A 597 -7.42 6.48 14.81
C GLY A 597 -8.77 5.87 14.41
N ILE A 598 -9.74 5.98 15.30
CA ILE A 598 -11.10 5.49 15.03
C ILE A 598 -11.80 6.30 13.95
N ALA A 599 -11.44 7.57 13.79
CA ALA A 599 -11.98 8.45 12.74
C ALA A 599 -11.77 7.90 11.32
N ALA A 600 -10.65 7.19 11.06
CA ALA A 600 -10.44 6.54 9.77
C ALA A 600 -11.47 5.43 9.50
N LEU A 601 -11.89 4.66 10.51
CA LEU A 601 -12.93 3.63 10.35
C LEU A 601 -14.26 4.24 9.90
N GLU A 602 -14.57 5.45 10.38
CA GLU A 602 -15.74 6.20 9.94
C GLU A 602 -15.61 6.64 8.50
N ALA A 603 -14.43 7.14 8.10
CA ALA A 603 -14.18 7.53 6.71
C ALA A 603 -14.28 6.35 5.73
N PHE A 604 -14.00 5.12 6.17
CA PHE A 604 -14.06 3.89 5.36
C PHE A 604 -15.32 3.04 5.57
N SER A 605 -16.32 3.53 6.31
CA SER A 605 -17.63 2.89 6.45
C SER A 605 -18.78 3.89 6.28
N GLN A 606 -20.01 3.38 6.25
CA GLN A 606 -21.24 4.17 6.20
C GLN A 606 -22.23 3.65 7.23
N LEU A 607 -23.02 4.55 7.80
CA LEU A 607 -24.13 4.16 8.67
C LEU A 607 -25.36 3.84 7.81
N LYS A 608 -25.87 2.61 7.96
CA LYS A 608 -27.19 2.20 7.46
C LYS A 608 -28.14 2.15 8.65
N SER A 609 -29.17 3.00 8.65
CA SER A 609 -30.22 2.98 9.67
C SER A 609 -31.34 2.02 9.28
N VAL A 610 -31.71 1.14 10.19
CA VAL A 610 -32.83 0.20 10.04
C VAL A 610 -33.87 0.53 11.10
N PHE A 611 -35.08 0.83 10.67
CA PHE A 611 -36.24 1.05 11.54
C PHE A 611 -37.09 -0.20 11.55
N VAL A 612 -37.40 -0.68 12.75
CA VAL A 612 -38.19 -1.90 12.95
C VAL A 612 -39.43 -1.55 13.75
N ASN A 613 -40.58 -1.85 13.14
CA ASN A 613 -41.83 -2.01 13.87
C ASN A 613 -41.99 -3.50 14.15
N ALA A 614 -41.89 -3.88 15.42
CA ALA A 614 -42.07 -5.25 15.90
C ALA A 614 -43.52 -5.58 16.25
N SER A 615 -44.44 -4.61 16.15
CA SER A 615 -45.87 -4.88 16.29
C SER A 615 -46.46 -5.46 15.01
N GLU A 616 -47.58 -6.17 15.13
CA GLU A 616 -48.34 -6.68 13.98
C GLU A 616 -49.22 -5.59 13.32
N LYS A 617 -49.14 -4.34 13.76
CA LYS A 617 -50.00 -3.23 13.32
C LYS A 617 -49.17 -2.06 12.81
N LEU A 618 -49.66 -1.39 11.78
CA LEU A 618 -49.12 -0.11 11.33
C LEU A 618 -50.24 0.93 11.41
N ASP A 619 -49.98 2.05 12.10
CA ASP A 619 -50.94 3.15 12.15
C ASP A 619 -51.17 3.68 10.74
N ASN A 620 -52.44 3.67 10.31
CA ASN A 620 -52.83 4.20 9.02
C ASN A 620 -53.30 5.65 9.20
N PRO A 621 -52.52 6.66 8.78
CA PRO A 621 -52.91 8.06 8.95
C PRO A 621 -54.04 8.50 8.01
N PHE A 622 -54.54 7.60 7.15
CA PHE A 622 -55.57 7.89 6.14
C PHE A 622 -56.95 7.32 6.46
N LEU A 623 -57.11 6.54 7.56
CA LEU A 623 -58.38 5.94 7.97
C LEU A 623 -58.79 6.33 9.38
#